data_AF-A0A7C4GUE0-F1
#
_entry.id   AF-A0A7C4GUE0-F1
#
_cell.length_a   1.000
_cell.length_b   1.000
_cell.length_c   1.000
_cell.angle_alpha   90.00
_cell.angle_beta   90.00
_cell.angle_gamma   90.00
#
_symmetry.space_group_name_H-M   'P 1'
#
loop_
_entity.id
_entity.type
_entity.pdbx_description
1 polymer ?
#
loop_
_entity_poly.entity_id
_entity_poly.type
_entity_poly.pdbx_seq_one_letter_code
_entity_poly.pdbx_strand_id
1 'polypeptide(L)'
;YDPYAKIHAVARVFSGGPVYITDRETEKTNIDLLKRFVLPDGRLVRVDKPALPTKDVLFRDPYNEPVLLKIASEVNGSISIAVFNVSKSGGRLDGSISLDTLPFQVKRVDYAYYKTFSGERGILKQDEELPLSLEELEVEVINLVPVEDCKAVVGLKEYLLPRFPVKVFRFPNGKVLAESLVSGTLLYYVDGAFSESEVREGSVIEV
;
A
#
# COMPACT_ATOMS: atom_id res chain seq x y z
N TYR A 1 -2.42 -23.92 -4.11
CA TYR A 1 -1.67 -22.88 -3.40
C TYR A 1 -2.47 -22.54 -2.15
N ASP A 2 -1.81 -22.29 -1.02
CA ASP A 2 -2.50 -21.96 0.22
C ASP A 2 -3.35 -20.67 0.02
N PRO A 3 -4.69 -20.72 0.18
CA PRO A 3 -5.54 -19.54 -0.02
C PRO A 3 -5.19 -18.38 0.92
N TYR A 4 -4.58 -18.65 2.07
CA TYR A 4 -4.21 -17.67 3.08
C TYR A 4 -2.89 -16.94 2.79
N ALA A 5 -2.10 -17.41 1.82
CA ALA A 5 -0.74 -16.93 1.66
C ALA A 5 -0.65 -15.44 1.27
N LYS A 6 -1.60 -14.92 0.48
CA LYS A 6 -1.66 -13.48 0.14
C LYS A 6 -1.92 -12.63 1.38
N ILE A 7 -2.92 -13.00 2.18
CA ILE A 7 -3.25 -12.33 3.45
C ILE A 7 -2.05 -12.37 4.40
N HIS A 8 -1.42 -13.53 4.56
CA HIS A 8 -0.24 -13.66 5.41
C HIS A 8 0.92 -12.80 4.93
N ALA A 9 1.24 -12.78 3.64
CA ALA A 9 2.32 -11.95 3.11
C ALA A 9 2.09 -10.47 3.42
N VAL A 10 0.88 -9.95 3.15
CA VAL A 10 0.54 -8.54 3.44
C VAL A 10 0.61 -8.27 4.95
N ALA A 11 0.03 -9.13 5.79
CA ALA A 11 0.08 -8.96 7.24
C ALA A 11 1.51 -8.93 7.79
N ARG A 12 2.41 -9.76 7.24
CA ARG A 12 3.82 -9.78 7.61
C ARG A 12 4.56 -8.52 7.18
N VAL A 13 4.32 -8.02 5.96
CA VAL A 13 4.88 -6.75 5.48
C VAL A 13 4.44 -5.57 6.37
N PHE A 14 3.16 -5.53 6.74
CA PHE A 14 2.61 -4.50 7.62
C PHE A 14 3.02 -4.65 9.10
N SER A 15 3.53 -5.80 9.51
CA SER A 15 4.12 -5.96 10.85
C SER A 15 5.44 -5.19 11.01
N GLY A 16 6.14 -4.92 9.90
CA GLY A 16 7.47 -4.30 9.89
C GLY A 16 8.60 -5.20 10.43
N GLY A 17 8.28 -6.43 10.83
CA GLY A 17 9.24 -7.41 11.34
C GLY A 17 9.90 -8.27 10.24
N PRO A 18 10.82 -9.17 10.62
CA PRO A 18 11.44 -10.11 9.69
C PRO A 18 10.40 -11.10 9.13
N VAL A 19 10.60 -11.53 7.89
CA VAL A 19 9.78 -12.54 7.21
C VAL A 19 10.62 -13.77 6.91
N TYR A 20 10.18 -14.92 7.41
CA TYR A 20 10.81 -16.22 7.17
C TYR A 20 9.89 -17.06 6.30
N ILE A 21 10.43 -17.62 5.22
CA ILE A 21 9.72 -18.54 4.33
C ILE A 21 10.17 -19.95 4.69
N THR A 22 9.23 -20.78 5.13
CA THR A 22 9.49 -22.15 5.58
C THR A 22 8.58 -23.15 4.87
N ASP A 23 8.35 -22.91 3.59
CA ASP A 23 7.56 -23.82 2.74
C ASP A 23 8.28 -25.17 2.65
N ARG A 24 7.57 -26.25 2.97
CA ARG A 24 8.11 -27.62 2.90
C ARG A 24 8.47 -28.02 1.46
N GLU A 25 7.63 -27.59 0.52
CA GLU A 25 7.74 -27.85 -0.91
C GLU A 25 8.11 -26.53 -1.59
N THR A 26 9.40 -26.17 -1.57
CA THR A 26 9.91 -24.86 -2.03
C THR A 26 9.59 -24.55 -3.48
N GLU A 27 9.36 -25.57 -4.30
CA GLU A 27 8.93 -25.45 -5.69
C GLU A 27 7.49 -24.95 -5.84
N LYS A 28 6.69 -25.02 -4.76
CA LYS A 28 5.31 -24.51 -4.71
C LYS A 28 5.21 -23.10 -4.15
N THR A 29 6.31 -22.50 -3.70
CA THR A 29 6.35 -21.12 -3.22
C THR A 29 5.91 -20.17 -4.33
N ASN A 30 5.00 -19.24 -4.02
CA ASN A 30 4.54 -18.26 -4.99
C ASN A 30 5.53 -17.12 -5.12
N ILE A 31 6.44 -17.29 -6.08
CA ILE A 31 7.49 -16.33 -6.39
C ILE A 31 6.92 -14.98 -6.82
N ASP A 32 5.78 -14.95 -7.51
CA ASP A 32 5.17 -13.69 -7.96
C ASP A 32 4.67 -12.85 -6.79
N LEU A 33 4.14 -13.49 -5.74
CA LEU A 33 3.79 -12.80 -4.50
C LEU A 33 5.04 -12.30 -3.77
N LEU A 34 6.11 -13.10 -3.69
CA LEU A 34 7.37 -12.69 -3.08
C LEU A 34 7.98 -11.46 -3.77
N LYS A 35 7.98 -11.44 -5.11
CA LYS A 35 8.48 -10.29 -5.89
C LYS A 35 7.77 -8.98 -5.59
N ARG A 36 6.55 -9.02 -5.02
CA ARG A 36 5.85 -7.80 -4.59
C ARG A 36 6.39 -7.20 -3.30
N PHE A 37 7.22 -7.91 -2.53
CA PHE A 37 7.74 -7.37 -1.27
C PHE A 37 9.22 -7.68 -0.99
N VAL A 38 9.87 -8.47 -1.85
CA VAL A 38 11.31 -8.73 -1.84
C VAL A 38 11.94 -7.96 -3.01
N LEU A 39 12.83 -7.02 -2.69
CA LEU A 39 13.63 -6.31 -3.69
C LEU A 39 14.66 -7.25 -4.34
N PRO A 40 15.20 -6.94 -5.53
CA PRO A 40 16.21 -7.77 -6.21
C PRO A 40 17.48 -8.04 -5.38
N ASP A 41 17.82 -7.15 -4.44
CA ASP A 41 18.96 -7.29 -3.53
C ASP A 41 18.62 -8.09 -2.25
N GLY A 42 17.42 -8.65 -2.15
CA GLY A 42 16.95 -9.45 -1.03
C GLY A 42 16.41 -8.65 0.16
N ARG A 43 16.45 -7.31 0.13
CA ARG A 43 15.78 -6.50 1.16
C ARG A 43 14.28 -6.62 1.03
N LEU A 44 13.58 -6.53 2.15
CA LEU A 44 12.13 -6.48 2.18
C LEU A 44 11.64 -5.03 2.11
N VAL A 45 10.57 -4.78 1.36
CA VAL A 45 9.78 -3.56 1.57
C VAL A 45 9.17 -3.62 2.95
N ARG A 46 9.20 -2.51 3.68
CA ARG A 46 8.74 -2.45 5.07
C ARG A 46 8.05 -1.13 5.34
N VAL A 47 7.11 -1.19 6.26
CA VAL A 47 6.51 -0.01 6.88
C VAL A 47 7.51 0.67 7.83
N ASP A 48 7.36 1.97 8.03
CA ASP A 48 8.26 2.77 8.88
C ASP A 48 8.10 2.40 10.37
N LYS A 49 6.89 1.97 10.76
CA LYS A 49 6.50 1.52 12.10
C LYS A 49 5.54 0.34 11.97
N PRO A 50 5.39 -0.54 12.98
CA PRO A 50 4.37 -1.57 12.95
C PRO A 50 2.97 -0.97 12.74
N ALA A 51 2.19 -1.56 11.83
CA ALA A 51 0.87 -1.06 11.51
C ALA A 51 -0.10 -1.16 12.70
N LEU A 52 -0.97 -0.15 12.82
CA LEU A 52 -1.99 -0.08 13.86
C LEU A 52 -3.38 -0.26 13.23
N PRO A 53 -4.35 -0.88 13.93
CA PRO A 53 -5.74 -0.91 13.48
C PRO A 53 -6.30 0.49 13.27
N THR A 54 -7.14 0.69 12.25
CA THR A 54 -7.88 1.95 12.13
C THR A 54 -8.91 2.08 13.25
N LYS A 55 -9.28 3.32 13.60
CA LYS A 55 -10.11 3.63 14.77
C LYS A 55 -11.49 2.97 14.71
N ASP A 56 -12.07 2.86 13.52
CA ASP A 56 -13.39 2.28 13.26
C ASP A 56 -13.44 0.75 13.51
N VAL A 57 -12.28 0.08 13.46
CA VAL A 57 -12.18 -1.37 13.70
C VAL A 57 -11.46 -1.72 15.01
N LEU A 58 -10.95 -0.72 15.74
CA LEU A 58 -10.13 -0.93 16.95
C LEU A 58 -10.83 -1.74 18.05
N PHE A 59 -12.15 -1.58 18.18
CA PHE A 59 -12.99 -2.27 19.18
C PHE A 59 -13.96 -3.27 18.54
N ARG A 60 -13.71 -3.69 17.31
CA ARG A 60 -14.50 -4.70 16.60
C ARG A 60 -13.72 -6.00 16.53
N ASP A 61 -14.42 -7.10 16.34
CA ASP A 61 -13.83 -8.42 16.07
C ASP A 61 -14.05 -8.81 14.60
N PRO A 62 -13.08 -8.56 13.69
CA PRO A 62 -13.24 -8.84 12.26
C PRO A 62 -13.37 -10.33 11.90
N TYR A 63 -13.09 -11.24 12.83
CA TYR A 63 -13.27 -12.67 12.59
C TYR A 63 -14.72 -13.10 12.85
N ASN A 64 -15.35 -12.52 13.87
CA ASN A 64 -16.72 -12.88 14.30
C ASN A 64 -17.80 -11.93 13.79
N GLU A 65 -17.45 -10.69 13.45
CA GLU A 65 -18.35 -9.66 12.96
C GLU A 65 -18.15 -9.40 11.46
N PRO A 66 -19.20 -9.01 10.70
CA PRO A 66 -19.11 -8.75 9.27
C PRO A 66 -18.46 -7.38 8.98
N VAL A 67 -17.20 -7.20 9.40
CA VAL A 67 -16.40 -6.00 9.18
C VAL A 67 -15.03 -6.36 8.61
N LEU A 68 -14.53 -5.53 7.71
CA LEU A 68 -13.16 -5.68 7.19
C LEU A 68 -12.14 -5.29 8.27
N LEU A 69 -11.10 -6.10 8.45
CA LEU A 69 -9.93 -5.71 9.25
C LEU A 69 -9.13 -4.67 8.46
N LYS A 70 -8.80 -3.54 9.08
CA LYS A 70 -8.04 -2.46 8.47
C LYS A 70 -6.87 -2.09 9.36
N ILE A 71 -5.66 -2.12 8.83
CA ILE A 71 -4.44 -1.68 9.54
C ILE A 71 -3.68 -0.69 8.68
N ALA A 72 -3.09 0.31 9.30
CA ALA A 72 -2.41 1.39 8.60
C ALA A 72 -1.03 1.69 9.20
N SER A 73 -0.11 2.12 8.34
CA SER A 73 1.19 2.64 8.72
C SER A 73 1.69 3.69 7.72
N GLU A 74 2.77 4.36 8.09
CA GLU A 74 3.53 5.25 7.23
C GLU A 74 4.61 4.47 6.46
N VAL A 75 4.93 4.94 5.24
CA VAL A 75 6.04 4.49 4.41
C VAL A 75 6.65 5.71 3.72
N ASN A 76 7.85 6.14 4.11
CA ASN A 76 8.61 7.23 3.47
C ASN A 76 7.75 8.51 3.21
N GLY A 77 6.89 8.87 4.17
CA GLY A 77 6.01 10.04 4.09
C GLY A 77 4.70 9.84 3.30
N SER A 78 4.43 8.63 2.81
CA SER A 78 3.10 8.18 2.38
C SER A 78 2.41 7.35 3.45
N ILE A 79 1.11 7.11 3.27
CA ILE A 79 0.31 6.24 4.13
C ILE A 79 -0.01 4.97 3.36
N SER A 80 0.18 3.82 3.96
CA SER A 80 -0.22 2.52 3.41
C SER A 80 -1.22 1.87 4.35
N ILE A 81 -2.28 1.30 3.79
CA ILE A 81 -3.39 0.68 4.49
C ILE A 81 -3.62 -0.71 3.91
N ALA A 82 -3.57 -1.74 4.73
CA ALA A 82 -3.99 -3.08 4.34
C ALA A 82 -5.40 -3.33 4.86
N VAL A 83 -6.28 -3.78 3.96
CA VAL A 83 -7.66 -4.12 4.27
C VAL A 83 -7.91 -5.58 3.94
N PHE A 84 -8.42 -6.34 4.91
CA PHE A 84 -8.57 -7.78 4.82
C PHE A 84 -10.01 -8.19 5.08
N ASN A 85 -10.50 -9.17 4.32
CA ASN A 85 -11.67 -9.93 4.68
C ASN A 85 -11.24 -11.26 5.33
N VAL A 86 -11.29 -11.31 6.66
CA VAL A 86 -10.95 -12.48 7.48
C VAL A 86 -12.15 -13.04 8.24
N SER A 87 -13.36 -12.61 7.87
CA SER A 87 -14.58 -13.02 8.55
C SER A 87 -14.83 -14.51 8.38
N LYS A 88 -15.17 -15.20 9.48
CA LYS A 88 -15.56 -16.61 9.46
C LYS A 88 -16.87 -16.88 8.69
N SER A 89 -17.63 -15.83 8.35
CA SER A 89 -18.89 -15.97 7.60
C SER A 89 -18.67 -16.36 6.13
N GLY A 90 -17.45 -16.21 5.60
CA GLY A 90 -17.06 -16.66 4.27
C GLY A 90 -17.78 -15.97 3.11
N GLY A 91 -18.14 -14.69 3.28
CA GLY A 91 -18.86 -13.92 2.27
C GLY A 91 -18.16 -12.60 1.97
N ARG A 92 -18.57 -11.98 0.85
CA ARG A 92 -18.14 -10.65 0.47
C ARG A 92 -18.50 -9.63 1.54
N LEU A 93 -17.55 -8.77 1.89
CA LEU A 93 -17.77 -7.66 2.79
C LEU A 93 -17.45 -6.35 2.08
N ASP A 94 -18.38 -5.40 2.21
CA ASP A 94 -18.21 -4.04 1.75
C ASP A 94 -17.68 -3.17 2.90
N GLY A 95 -16.89 -2.15 2.57
CA GLY A 95 -16.40 -1.19 3.52
C GLY A 95 -15.86 0.06 2.83
N SER A 96 -15.30 0.94 3.63
CA SER A 96 -14.69 2.18 3.13
C SER A 96 -13.45 2.55 3.94
N ILE A 97 -12.62 3.41 3.37
CA ILE A 97 -11.52 4.07 4.06
C ILE A 97 -11.78 5.58 4.07
N SER A 98 -11.64 6.18 5.24
CA SER A 98 -11.65 7.63 5.42
C SER A 98 -10.41 8.07 6.20
N LEU A 99 -9.93 9.28 5.94
CA LEU A 99 -8.72 9.83 6.55
C LEU A 99 -8.83 10.00 8.08
N ASP A 100 -10.04 10.24 8.59
CA ASP A 100 -10.32 10.42 10.03
C ASP A 100 -10.17 9.13 10.84
N THR A 101 -10.41 7.98 10.21
CA THR A 101 -10.27 6.65 10.80
C THR A 101 -8.81 6.25 11.02
N LEU A 102 -7.85 6.94 10.40
CA LEU A 102 -6.44 6.58 10.50
C LEU A 102 -5.91 6.72 11.94
N PRO A 103 -5.05 5.81 12.40
CA PRO A 103 -4.61 5.74 13.80
C PRO A 103 -3.58 6.81 14.19
N PHE A 104 -3.20 7.68 13.26
CA PHE A 104 -2.24 8.77 13.45
C PHE A 104 -2.73 10.06 12.77
N GLN A 105 -2.07 11.17 13.05
CA GLN A 105 -2.39 12.46 12.43
C GLN A 105 -1.98 12.46 10.96
N VAL A 106 -2.87 12.96 10.11
CA VAL A 106 -2.64 13.10 8.68
C VAL A 106 -2.80 14.55 8.24
N LYS A 107 -2.09 14.93 7.18
CA LYS A 107 -2.23 16.27 6.59
C LYS A 107 -3.64 16.44 6.03
N ARG A 108 -4.21 17.63 6.22
CA ARG A 108 -5.48 18.05 5.58
C ARG A 108 -5.21 18.54 4.16
N VAL A 109 -4.97 17.59 3.27
CA VAL A 109 -4.79 17.79 1.82
C VAL A 109 -5.51 16.66 1.09
N ASP A 110 -5.65 16.79 -0.22
CA ASP A 110 -6.11 15.67 -1.04
C ASP A 110 -5.00 14.62 -1.19
N TYR A 111 -5.38 13.36 -1.35
CA TYR A 111 -4.44 12.26 -1.49
C TYR A 111 -4.64 11.56 -2.83
N ALA A 112 -3.54 11.33 -3.55
CA ALA A 112 -3.53 10.37 -4.64
C ALA A 112 -3.52 8.96 -4.04
N TYR A 113 -4.51 8.14 -4.38
CA TYR A 113 -4.57 6.75 -3.94
C TYR A 113 -4.19 5.77 -5.04
N TYR A 114 -3.60 4.66 -4.64
CA TYR A 114 -3.35 3.51 -5.50
C TYR A 114 -3.64 2.20 -4.74
N LYS A 115 -4.55 1.40 -5.29
CA LYS A 115 -4.89 0.05 -4.82
C LYS A 115 -3.98 -0.95 -5.53
N THR A 116 -3.12 -1.63 -4.77
CA THR A 116 -1.97 -2.36 -5.31
C THR A 116 -2.34 -3.63 -6.07
N PHE A 117 -3.39 -4.34 -5.63
CA PHE A 117 -3.80 -5.58 -6.28
C PHE A 117 -4.79 -5.31 -7.43
N SER A 118 -5.80 -4.47 -7.22
CA SER A 118 -6.79 -4.11 -8.24
C SER A 118 -6.26 -3.14 -9.30
N GLY A 119 -5.21 -2.37 -8.98
CA GLY A 119 -4.66 -1.34 -9.87
C GLY A 119 -5.48 -0.04 -9.93
N GLU A 120 -6.58 0.02 -9.18
CA GLU A 120 -7.43 1.21 -9.12
C GLU A 120 -6.67 2.40 -8.53
N ARG A 121 -6.87 3.58 -9.10
CA ARG A 121 -6.21 4.81 -8.67
C ARG A 121 -7.13 6.01 -8.87
N GLY A 122 -6.94 7.03 -8.05
CA GLY A 122 -7.75 8.24 -8.09
C GLY A 122 -7.31 9.24 -7.03
N ILE A 123 -8.14 10.25 -6.81
CA ILE A 123 -7.96 11.23 -5.75
C ILE A 123 -8.99 10.96 -4.66
N LEU A 124 -8.53 10.93 -3.42
CA LEU A 124 -9.35 10.90 -2.22
C LEU A 124 -9.32 12.29 -1.61
N LYS A 125 -10.46 12.99 -1.61
CA LYS A 125 -10.59 14.28 -0.93
C LYS A 125 -10.79 14.10 0.56
N GLN A 126 -10.60 15.18 1.32
CA GLN A 126 -10.57 15.15 2.79
C GLN A 126 -11.83 14.59 3.45
N ASP A 127 -13.00 14.89 2.89
CA ASP A 127 -14.31 14.51 3.43
C ASP A 127 -14.97 13.38 2.63
N GLU A 128 -14.20 12.74 1.75
CA GLU A 128 -14.67 11.61 0.95
C GLU A 128 -14.25 10.28 1.57
N GLU A 129 -15.07 9.26 1.33
CA GLU A 129 -14.73 7.89 1.67
C GLU A 129 -14.34 7.14 0.39
N LEU A 130 -13.29 6.32 0.49
CA LEU A 130 -12.89 5.41 -0.58
C LEU A 130 -13.60 4.06 -0.38
N PRO A 131 -14.63 3.72 -1.18
CA PRO A 131 -15.30 2.44 -1.06
C PRO A 131 -14.39 1.29 -1.52
N LEU A 132 -14.61 0.12 -0.91
CA LEU A 132 -14.03 -1.13 -1.33
C LEU A 132 -14.93 -2.32 -0.97
N SER A 133 -14.73 -3.41 -1.70
CA SER A 133 -15.44 -4.67 -1.51
C SER A 133 -14.42 -5.80 -1.66
N LEU A 134 -14.42 -6.73 -0.72
CA LEU A 134 -13.48 -7.85 -0.71
C LEU A 134 -14.24 -9.16 -0.53
N GLU A 135 -13.95 -10.13 -1.40
CA GLU A 135 -14.44 -11.50 -1.25
C GLU A 135 -13.78 -12.17 -0.04
N GLU A 136 -14.27 -13.36 0.33
CA GLU A 136 -13.68 -14.16 1.40
C GLU A 136 -12.17 -14.38 1.16
N LEU A 137 -11.36 -14.15 2.20
CA LEU A 137 -9.90 -14.30 2.17
C LEU A 137 -9.17 -13.41 1.15
N GLU A 138 -9.79 -12.30 0.75
CA GLU A 138 -9.12 -11.25 -0.01
C GLU A 138 -8.47 -10.18 0.87
N VAL A 139 -7.46 -9.54 0.28
CA VAL A 139 -6.75 -8.41 0.84
C VAL A 139 -6.46 -7.39 -0.26
N GLU A 140 -6.62 -6.12 0.06
CA GLU A 140 -6.18 -4.99 -0.76
C GLU A 140 -5.19 -4.13 0.03
N VAL A 141 -4.21 -3.56 -0.67
CA VAL A 141 -3.27 -2.58 -0.11
C VAL A 141 -3.46 -1.24 -0.81
N ILE A 142 -3.92 -0.26 -0.04
CA ILE A 142 -4.21 1.11 -0.49
C ILE A 142 -3.05 1.99 -0.05
N ASN A 143 -2.41 2.66 -1.01
CA ASN A 143 -1.35 3.62 -0.77
C ASN A 143 -1.89 5.03 -1.02
N LEU A 144 -1.84 5.89 -0.01
CA LEU A 144 -2.25 7.29 -0.07
C LEU A 144 -1.02 8.19 -0.02
N VAL A 145 -0.85 9.01 -1.04
CA VAL A 145 0.24 9.98 -1.11
C VAL A 145 -0.33 11.39 -1.12
N PRO A 146 0.10 12.28 -0.22
CA PRO A 146 -0.40 13.65 -0.20
C PRO A 146 -0.08 14.36 -1.51
N VAL A 147 -1.09 15.00 -2.10
CA VAL A 147 -0.95 15.86 -3.27
C VAL A 147 -0.47 17.22 -2.80
N GLU A 148 0.74 17.61 -3.22
CA GLU A 148 1.37 18.89 -2.88
C GLU A 148 1.83 19.53 -4.19
N ASP A 149 1.47 20.79 -4.42
CA ASP A 149 1.71 21.51 -5.67
C ASP A 149 1.23 20.73 -6.91
N CYS A 150 0.02 20.16 -6.82
CA CYS A 150 -0.59 19.31 -7.84
C CYS A 150 0.19 18.01 -8.16
N LYS A 151 1.17 17.62 -7.33
CA LYS A 151 2.06 16.48 -7.57
C LYS A 151 2.06 15.47 -6.43
N ALA A 152 2.03 14.19 -6.79
CA ALA A 152 2.20 13.08 -5.85
C ALA A 152 2.95 11.91 -6.50
N VAL A 153 4.02 11.43 -5.86
CA VAL A 153 4.77 10.24 -6.33
C VAL A 153 4.30 9.02 -5.55
N VAL A 154 3.54 8.12 -6.20
CA VAL A 154 3.06 6.88 -5.57
C VAL A 154 4.24 5.95 -5.32
N GLY A 155 5.09 5.76 -6.34
CA GLY A 155 6.27 4.90 -6.29
C GLY A 155 6.20 3.76 -7.30
N LEU A 156 6.93 2.66 -7.05
CA LEU A 156 6.99 1.52 -7.97
C LEU A 156 5.79 0.58 -7.77
N LYS A 157 4.89 0.54 -8.76
CA LYS A 157 3.56 -0.08 -8.63
C LYS A 157 3.58 -1.61 -8.44
N GLU A 158 4.71 -2.26 -8.72
CA GLU A 158 4.89 -3.70 -8.59
C GLU A 158 4.92 -4.16 -7.12
N TYR A 159 5.29 -3.25 -6.21
CA TYR A 159 5.51 -3.57 -4.81
C TYR A 159 4.28 -3.29 -3.95
N LEU A 160 4.11 -4.08 -2.88
CA LEU A 160 3.05 -3.87 -1.88
C LEU A 160 3.12 -2.48 -1.24
N LEU A 161 4.33 -1.94 -1.08
CA LEU A 161 4.60 -0.60 -0.57
C LEU A 161 5.37 0.19 -1.65
N PRO A 162 4.70 0.75 -2.67
CA PRO A 162 5.33 1.37 -3.84
C PRO A 162 6.32 2.47 -3.49
N ARG A 163 6.05 3.22 -2.41
CA ARG A 163 6.88 4.34 -1.96
C ARG A 163 8.19 3.91 -1.29
N PHE A 164 8.30 2.67 -0.85
CA PHE A 164 9.50 2.17 -0.18
C PHE A 164 10.76 2.20 -1.08
N PRO A 165 10.74 1.63 -2.30
CA PRO A 165 11.90 1.65 -3.19
C PRO A 165 12.17 2.99 -3.90
N VAL A 166 11.50 4.09 -3.53
CA VAL A 166 11.64 5.39 -4.20
C VAL A 166 11.95 6.48 -3.18
N LYS A 167 13.07 7.20 -3.39
CA LYS A 167 13.34 8.43 -2.65
C LYS A 167 12.74 9.60 -3.41
N VAL A 168 12.05 10.49 -2.69
CA VAL A 168 11.41 11.67 -3.28
C VAL A 168 12.00 12.93 -2.67
N PHE A 169 12.47 13.82 -3.52
CA PHE A 169 13.04 15.11 -3.14
C PHE A 169 12.13 16.22 -3.66
N ARG A 170 11.64 17.08 -2.76
CA ARG A 170 10.85 18.26 -3.12
C ARG A 170 11.70 19.52 -2.90
N PHE A 171 11.67 20.43 -3.87
CA PHE A 171 12.42 21.68 -3.84
C PHE A 171 11.48 22.89 -3.72
N PRO A 172 11.93 24.02 -3.14
CA PRO A 172 11.08 25.21 -2.94
C PRO A 172 10.51 25.84 -4.22
N ASN A 173 11.06 25.51 -5.38
CA ASN A 173 10.58 25.97 -6.69
C ASN A 173 9.48 25.06 -7.30
N GLY A 174 8.92 24.12 -6.52
CA GLY A 174 7.89 23.18 -6.98
C GLY A 174 8.42 21.98 -7.78
N LYS A 175 9.73 21.86 -7.92
CA LYS A 175 10.37 20.70 -8.56
C LYS A 175 10.31 19.49 -7.64
N VAL A 176 9.95 18.33 -8.21
CA VAL A 176 9.94 17.04 -7.51
C VAL A 176 10.83 16.07 -8.27
N LEU A 177 11.80 15.46 -7.57
CA LEU A 177 12.64 14.41 -8.13
C LEU A 177 12.34 13.08 -7.45
N ALA A 178 12.24 12.01 -8.23
CA ALA A 178 12.08 10.64 -7.76
C ALA A 178 13.30 9.81 -8.17
N GLU A 179 14.08 9.33 -7.19
CA GLU A 179 15.18 8.40 -7.38
C GLU A 179 14.71 6.98 -7.08
N SER A 180 14.83 6.07 -8.04
CA SER A 180 14.39 4.68 -7.91
C SER A 180 15.53 3.78 -7.47
N LEU A 181 15.36 3.05 -6.36
CA LEU A 181 16.37 2.13 -5.82
C LEU A 181 16.46 0.82 -6.60
N VAL A 182 15.45 0.50 -7.41
CA VAL A 182 15.35 -0.71 -8.23
C VAL A 182 14.62 -0.35 -9.52
N SER A 183 14.69 -1.22 -10.53
CA SER A 183 13.93 -1.03 -11.78
C SER A 183 12.46 -1.39 -11.61
N GLY A 184 11.57 -0.71 -12.35
CA GLY A 184 10.13 -0.97 -12.34
C GLY A 184 9.35 0.15 -13.03
N THR A 185 8.03 0.15 -12.87
CA THR A 185 7.15 1.20 -13.38
C THR A 185 6.82 2.20 -12.26
N LEU A 186 7.38 3.40 -12.36
CA LEU A 186 7.04 4.49 -11.45
C LEU A 186 5.66 5.04 -11.78
N LEU A 187 4.76 5.00 -10.80
CA LEU A 187 3.45 5.64 -10.83
C LEU A 187 3.50 6.98 -10.07
N TYR A 188 2.97 8.01 -10.70
CA TYR A 188 2.88 9.34 -10.10
C TYR A 188 1.68 10.13 -10.67
N TYR A 189 1.32 11.21 -10.01
CA TYR A 189 0.22 12.11 -10.35
C TYR A 189 0.77 13.52 -10.54
N VAL A 190 0.38 14.17 -11.64
CA VAL A 190 0.69 15.58 -11.96
C VAL A 190 -0.54 16.21 -12.60
N ASP A 191 -0.94 17.39 -12.12
CA ASP A 191 -1.92 18.27 -12.77
C ASP A 191 -3.21 17.58 -13.23
N GLY A 192 -3.79 16.73 -12.38
CA GLY A 192 -5.08 16.08 -12.67
C GLY A 192 -4.97 14.68 -13.27
N ALA A 193 -3.77 14.21 -13.63
CA ALA A 193 -3.60 12.93 -14.31
C ALA A 193 -2.55 12.04 -13.65
N PHE A 194 -2.83 10.73 -13.63
CA PHE A 194 -1.84 9.71 -13.30
C PHE A 194 -1.01 9.38 -14.54
N SER A 195 0.31 9.29 -14.35
CA SER A 195 1.28 8.91 -15.37
C SER A 195 2.16 7.78 -14.87
N GLU A 196 2.69 7.02 -15.81
CA GLU A 196 3.60 5.91 -15.56
C GLU A 196 4.89 6.12 -16.36
N SER A 197 6.02 5.75 -15.77
CA SER A 197 7.32 5.78 -16.45
C SER A 197 8.16 4.59 -16.05
N GLU A 198 8.74 3.92 -17.06
CA GLU A 198 9.74 2.88 -16.82
C GLU A 198 11.02 3.51 -16.30
N VAL A 199 11.45 3.05 -15.14
CA VAL A 199 12.65 3.55 -14.46
C VAL A 199 13.63 2.41 -14.23
N ARG A 200 14.92 2.75 -14.32
CA ARG A 200 16.01 1.83 -14.01
C ARG A 200 16.50 2.05 -12.58
N GLU A 201 17.11 1.03 -12.01
CA GLU A 201 17.84 1.16 -10.75
C GLU A 201 18.83 2.34 -10.80
N GLY A 202 18.77 3.19 -9.78
CA GLY A 202 19.59 4.41 -9.64
C GLY A 202 19.16 5.58 -10.52
N SER A 203 18.14 5.43 -11.37
CA SER A 203 17.65 6.53 -12.20
C SER A 203 16.88 7.56 -11.39
N VAL A 204 17.01 8.82 -11.80
CA VAL A 204 16.28 9.96 -11.24
C VAL A 204 15.40 10.54 -12.32
N ILE A 205 14.12 10.72 -12.03
CA ILE A 205 13.20 11.42 -12.92
C ILE A 205 12.61 12.65 -12.24
N GLU A 206 12.26 13.64 -13.04
CA GLU A 206 11.51 14.81 -12.59
C GLU A 206 10.02 14.57 -12.80
N VAL A 207 9.25 14.83 -11.75
CA VAL A 207 7.79 14.72 -11.69
C VAL A 207 7.18 16.11 -11.60
#